data_AF-A0A0D6PCI7-F1
#
_entry.id   AF-A0A0D6PCI7-F1
#
_cell.length_a   1.000
_cell.length_b   1.000
_cell.length_c   1.000
_cell.angle_alpha   90.00
_cell.angle_beta   90.00
_cell.angle_gamma   90.00
#
_symmetry.space_group_name_H-M   'P 1'
#
loop_
_entity.id
_entity.type
_entity.pdbx_description
1 polymer ?
#
loop_
_entity_poly.entity_id
_entity_poly.type
_entity_poly.pdbx_seq_one_letter_code
_entity_poly.pdbx_strand_id
1 'polypeptide(L)'
;MRDQIRIGAFSYAVRGFYSQVEIGRYTSIGEDVQIGRNDHPTDWLSTSPAFYRKGTDIFSVGTGFLGGQEFSEFVPEIPSGKRPATPKVTKIGNDVYIGHGAFIRPGITIGDGAIVAANAVVVKDVPPYAVVAGNPAVIKKYRIPQNQIEPMLALQWWRFAPWQLKEIDFFDTAKALAQLERLVETLEPYAPGFANVVEFLAPSSEASRNHCRAIAPTSTPNGFATTQPKRFKIVSFLELHQKFKEGEKGIPGIEMEELAQESELMIPEPTYGESPEVFQNQFNPQDQCQSGILKLVAPLGFAIKDCTVWSKYGVILTGDYLIRESLFQFPRHLMPEISFEGEEFRELAATISFSCGASRSYPQAISTLCGIQRNYYHWFIFALARLNTPIVNMSSRQTLGNVSVLIPDFEAKYQEESIMMLLEEKRNLSCTIVAEKDVVKIDTLFCSHLLRQRGVVQPPIIKQTLSGLKEKLNLHLDRRRKIFISRRDSNSRKLVNEDDLVAIARICGFDVVTLSEMSLRDQALTFSNASHIIGAHGAGLTNIIFCEPGTKVLEFHMEGYVNWCYRRLCALYGAEYGFISGTRLDPASTIHSSSFSIPLEKFEETLLSSGYLS
;
A
#
# COMPACT_ATOMS: atom_id res chain seq x y z
N MET A 1 31.32 -8.02 10.02
CA MET A 1 30.45 -9.19 9.75
C MET A 1 29.16 -8.65 9.18
N ARG A 2 28.75 -9.08 7.98
CA ARG A 2 27.44 -8.70 7.42
C ARG A 2 26.34 -9.29 8.29
N ASP A 3 25.20 -8.61 8.41
CA ASP A 3 24.03 -9.16 9.11
C ASP A 3 23.63 -10.50 8.50
N GLN A 4 23.77 -11.57 9.29
CA GLN A 4 23.47 -12.92 8.84
C GLN A 4 22.07 -13.28 9.34
N ILE A 5 21.15 -13.47 8.39
CA ILE A 5 19.79 -13.95 8.64
C ILE A 5 19.66 -15.30 7.94
N ARG A 6 19.20 -16.32 8.66
CA ARG A 6 18.88 -17.64 8.11
C ARG A 6 17.45 -18.00 8.47
N ILE A 7 16.69 -18.51 7.52
CA ILE A 7 15.31 -18.97 7.73
C ILE A 7 15.14 -20.38 7.19
N GLY A 8 14.57 -21.26 8.01
CA GLY A 8 14.24 -22.63 7.63
C GLY A 8 13.03 -22.69 6.70
N ALA A 9 12.90 -23.82 5.99
CA ALA A 9 11.77 -24.09 5.12
C ALA A 9 10.42 -24.01 5.86
N PHE A 10 9.39 -23.56 5.13
CA PHE A 10 8.02 -23.42 5.64
C PHE A 10 7.84 -22.43 6.81
N SER A 11 8.85 -21.60 7.08
CA SER A 11 8.76 -20.50 8.03
C SER A 11 8.44 -19.19 7.32
N TYR A 12 7.71 -18.30 7.99
CA TYR A 12 7.39 -16.96 7.48
C TYR A 12 7.48 -15.89 8.57
N ALA A 13 7.67 -14.65 8.12
CA ALA A 13 7.59 -13.46 8.96
C ALA A 13 6.83 -12.36 8.20
N VAL A 14 5.88 -11.69 8.87
CA VAL A 14 5.06 -10.67 8.22
C VAL A 14 5.80 -9.32 8.12
N ARG A 15 6.22 -8.75 9.25
CA ARG A 15 6.97 -7.48 9.33
C ARG A 15 7.77 -7.43 10.62
N GLY A 16 8.99 -6.90 10.60
CA GLY A 16 9.78 -6.74 11.81
C GLY A 16 11.20 -6.27 11.59
N PHE A 17 11.97 -6.21 12.67
CA PHE A 17 13.41 -5.99 12.66
C PHE A 17 14.12 -7.29 13.00
N TYR A 18 15.04 -7.74 12.14
CA TYR A 18 15.80 -8.97 12.31
C TYR A 18 17.27 -8.70 12.04
N SER A 19 18.13 -8.95 13.02
CA SER A 19 19.58 -8.89 12.86
C SER A 19 20.21 -10.05 13.62
N GLN A 20 21.24 -10.67 13.03
CA GLN A 20 21.98 -11.79 13.61
C GLN A 20 21.04 -12.89 14.13
N VAL A 21 20.22 -13.47 13.24
CA VAL A 21 19.20 -14.44 13.65
C VAL A 21 19.20 -15.69 12.76
N GLU A 22 19.09 -16.84 13.42
CA GLU A 22 18.84 -18.12 12.76
C GLU A 22 17.44 -18.61 13.16
N ILE A 23 16.58 -18.83 12.17
CA ILE A 23 15.19 -19.24 12.35
C ILE A 23 15.02 -20.65 11.80
N GLY A 24 14.46 -21.55 12.60
CA GLY A 24 14.14 -22.93 12.23
C GLY A 24 13.04 -23.03 11.17
N ARG A 25 12.58 -24.25 10.92
CA ARG A 25 11.51 -24.61 9.98
C ARG A 25 10.13 -24.47 10.62
N TYR A 26 9.09 -24.28 9.82
CA TYR A 26 7.68 -24.21 10.27
C TYR A 26 7.38 -23.10 11.29
N THR A 27 8.22 -22.07 11.36
CA THR A 27 8.12 -20.99 12.34
C THR A 27 7.28 -19.84 11.80
N SER A 28 6.34 -19.36 12.63
CA SER A 28 5.36 -18.32 12.29
C SER A 28 5.62 -17.05 13.10
N ILE A 29 5.88 -15.92 12.43
CA ILE A 29 6.24 -14.66 13.09
C ILE A 29 5.30 -13.53 12.64
N GLY A 30 4.58 -12.94 13.60
CA GLY A 30 3.65 -11.83 13.39
C GLY A 30 4.31 -10.48 13.04
N GLU A 31 3.51 -9.42 12.91
CA GLU A 31 3.99 -8.08 12.60
C GLU A 31 4.70 -7.40 13.78
N ASP A 32 5.56 -6.44 13.46
CA ASP A 32 6.26 -5.55 14.41
C ASP A 32 7.12 -6.27 15.45
N VAL A 33 7.50 -7.52 15.17
CA VAL A 33 8.43 -8.30 15.98
C VAL A 33 9.85 -7.73 15.84
N GLN A 34 10.58 -7.69 16.95
CA GLN A 34 11.96 -7.19 17.00
C GLN A 34 12.90 -8.25 17.55
N ILE A 35 13.89 -8.66 16.75
CA ILE A 35 14.88 -9.67 17.11
C ILE A 35 16.28 -9.13 16.85
N GLY A 36 17.15 -9.18 17.86
CA GLY A 36 18.56 -8.88 17.67
C GLY A 36 18.90 -7.38 17.61
N ARG A 37 18.10 -6.51 18.25
CA ARG A 37 18.47 -5.09 18.40
C ARG A 37 19.67 -4.94 19.34
N ASN A 38 20.76 -4.37 18.84
CA ASN A 38 22.01 -4.22 19.59
C ASN A 38 21.83 -3.41 20.89
N ASP A 39 22.47 -3.88 21.95
CA ASP A 39 22.57 -3.17 23.23
C ASP A 39 23.55 -1.98 23.10
N HIS A 40 23.31 -0.91 23.85
CA HIS A 40 24.28 0.18 24.06
C HIS A 40 25.19 -0.16 25.26
N PRO A 41 26.43 0.36 25.32
CA PRO A 41 27.24 0.22 26.53
C PRO A 41 26.53 0.92 27.70
N THR A 42 26.33 0.21 28.81
CA THR A 42 25.62 0.71 30.01
C THR A 42 26.57 1.06 31.16
N ASP A 43 27.83 0.70 31.04
CA ASP A 43 28.89 0.85 32.04
C ASP A 43 29.99 1.86 31.62
N TRP A 44 29.79 2.53 30.48
CA TRP A 44 30.70 3.57 29.98
C TRP A 44 30.21 4.94 30.48
N LEU A 45 31.09 5.95 30.39
CA LEU A 45 30.73 7.33 30.75
C LEU A 45 29.51 7.84 29.95
N SER A 46 29.35 7.39 28.70
CA SER A 46 28.18 7.68 27.88
C SER A 46 27.69 6.46 27.13
N THR A 47 26.37 6.30 27.03
CA THR A 47 25.71 5.29 26.20
C THR A 47 25.59 5.72 24.73
N SER A 48 25.90 6.99 24.44
CA SER A 48 25.73 7.59 23.12
C SER A 48 26.78 7.09 22.14
N PRO A 49 26.37 6.65 20.93
CA PRO A 49 27.31 6.23 19.90
C PRO A 49 28.21 7.35 19.38
N ALA A 50 27.95 8.61 19.75
CA ALA A 50 28.84 9.72 19.42
C ALA A 50 30.25 9.52 19.97
N PHE A 51 30.41 8.70 21.02
CA PHE A 51 31.69 8.48 21.70
C PHE A 51 32.34 7.13 21.37
N TYR A 52 31.76 6.33 20.48
CA TYR A 52 32.31 5.01 20.11
C TYR A 52 32.00 4.53 18.70
N ARG A 53 31.36 5.38 17.90
CA ARG A 53 31.28 5.24 16.44
C ARG A 53 31.87 6.50 15.82
N LYS A 54 32.34 6.39 14.58
CA LYS A 54 32.84 7.56 13.86
C LYS A 54 31.69 8.57 13.71
N GLY A 55 31.98 9.86 13.86
CA GLY A 55 30.95 10.91 13.99
C GLY A 55 29.82 10.83 12.95
N THR A 56 30.15 10.50 11.69
CA THR A 56 29.19 10.42 10.58
C THR A 56 28.48 9.06 10.40
N ASP A 57 28.82 8.03 11.20
CA ASP A 57 28.20 6.70 11.07
C ASP A 57 26.74 6.67 11.54
N ILE A 58 26.35 7.61 12.44
CA ILE A 58 25.01 7.68 13.03
C ILE A 58 24.45 9.11 13.03
N PHE A 59 25.29 10.12 13.22
CA PHE A 59 24.83 11.51 13.35
C PHE A 59 25.31 12.35 12.17
N SER A 60 24.40 13.14 11.60
CA SER A 60 24.75 14.18 10.64
C SER A 60 24.52 15.53 11.31
N VAL A 61 25.59 16.30 11.49
CA VAL A 61 25.54 17.59 12.21
C VAL A 61 25.39 18.80 11.28
N GLY A 62 25.39 18.59 9.96
CA GLY A 62 25.26 19.66 8.96
C GLY A 62 26.44 20.65 8.97
N THR A 63 26.35 21.72 8.16
CA THR A 63 27.45 22.69 7.97
C THR A 63 27.39 23.90 8.91
N GLY A 64 26.29 24.08 9.63
CA GLY A 64 26.10 25.19 10.59
C GLY A 64 26.47 24.82 12.03
N PHE A 65 26.86 23.58 12.29
CA PHE A 65 27.28 23.14 13.61
C PHE A 65 28.70 23.64 13.88
N LEU A 66 28.83 24.53 14.86
CA LEU A 66 30.12 24.98 15.36
C LEU A 66 30.87 23.75 15.90
N GLY A 67 32.02 23.42 15.31
CA GLY A 67 32.74 22.17 15.59
C GLY A 67 32.39 21.00 14.66
N GLY A 68 31.69 21.24 13.55
CA GLY A 68 31.16 20.18 12.66
C GLY A 68 32.24 19.44 11.86
N GLN A 69 33.33 20.12 11.54
CA GLN A 69 34.50 19.47 10.94
C GLN A 69 35.16 18.55 11.96
N GLU A 70 35.40 19.04 13.17
CA GLU A 70 35.97 18.30 14.29
C GLU A 70 35.11 17.08 14.62
N PHE A 71 33.78 17.21 14.63
CA PHE A 71 32.85 16.11 14.83
C PHE A 71 32.90 15.08 13.68
N SER A 72 33.00 15.51 12.43
CA SER A 72 33.06 14.62 11.26
C SER A 72 34.37 13.83 11.19
N GLU A 73 35.45 14.45 11.63
CA GLU A 73 36.78 13.85 11.74
C GLU A 73 36.98 13.09 13.05
N PHE A 74 36.07 13.25 14.03
CA PHE A 74 36.14 12.57 15.31
C PHE A 74 36.00 11.05 15.13
N VAL A 75 37.10 10.37 15.41
CA VAL A 75 37.18 8.91 15.51
C VAL A 75 37.52 8.58 16.96
N PRO A 76 36.54 8.12 17.76
CA PRO A 76 36.80 7.75 19.14
C PRO A 76 37.79 6.58 19.21
N GLU A 77 38.84 6.72 20.02
CA GLU A 77 39.75 5.62 20.30
C GLU A 77 39.08 4.65 21.28
N ILE A 78 38.87 3.42 20.84
CA ILE A 78 38.29 2.36 21.68
C ILE A 78 39.43 1.43 22.12
N PRO A 79 39.70 1.31 23.43
CA PRO A 79 40.72 0.40 23.93
C PRO A 79 40.52 -1.02 23.42
N SER A 80 41.62 -1.70 23.07
CA SER A 80 41.58 -3.09 22.64
C SER A 80 40.82 -3.96 23.65
N GLY A 81 39.90 -4.80 23.16
CA GLY A 81 39.03 -5.64 23.99
C GLY A 81 37.75 -4.96 24.49
N LYS A 82 37.61 -3.63 24.38
CA LYS A 82 36.32 -2.95 24.61
C LYS A 82 35.57 -2.83 23.28
N ARG A 83 34.31 -3.26 23.24
CA ARG A 83 33.41 -3.07 22.10
C ARG A 83 32.06 -2.57 22.59
N PRO A 84 31.39 -1.66 21.87
CA PRO A 84 30.10 -1.10 22.30
C PRO A 84 29.00 -2.15 22.40
N ALA A 85 29.01 -3.09 21.46
CA ALA A 85 28.19 -4.28 21.45
C ALA A 85 28.97 -5.43 20.83
N THR A 86 28.78 -6.64 21.37
CA THR A 86 29.21 -7.86 20.69
C THR A 86 27.99 -8.41 19.95
N PRO A 87 28.04 -8.58 18.61
CA PRO A 87 26.95 -9.23 17.88
C PRO A 87 26.71 -10.62 18.47
N LYS A 88 25.47 -10.90 18.85
CA LYS A 88 25.05 -12.21 19.37
C LYS A 88 24.00 -12.79 18.44
N VAL A 89 24.21 -14.02 17.99
CA VAL A 89 23.24 -14.71 17.16
C VAL A 89 22.07 -15.16 18.03
N THR A 90 20.87 -14.65 17.75
CA THR A 90 19.63 -15.16 18.34
C THR A 90 19.20 -16.42 17.58
N LYS A 91 18.84 -17.48 18.31
CA LYS A 91 18.39 -18.75 17.71
C LYS A 91 16.91 -18.94 17.95
N ILE A 92 16.13 -19.04 16.89
CA ILE A 92 14.72 -19.39 16.93
C ILE A 92 14.59 -20.82 16.43
N GLY A 93 14.01 -21.69 17.24
CA GLY A 93 13.78 -23.10 16.91
C GLY A 93 12.78 -23.30 15.78
N ASN A 94 12.43 -24.56 15.58
CA ASN A 94 11.44 -25.04 14.63
C ASN A 94 10.04 -25.02 15.27
N ASP A 95 8.99 -24.91 14.46
CA ASP A 95 7.59 -24.87 14.93
C ASP A 95 7.33 -23.82 16.02
N VAL A 96 8.05 -22.69 15.96
CA VAL A 96 7.89 -21.60 16.90
C VAL A 96 6.79 -20.66 16.42
N TYR A 97 5.97 -20.15 17.34
CA TYR A 97 5.05 -19.05 17.06
C TYR A 97 5.42 -17.80 17.86
N ILE A 98 5.64 -16.69 17.17
CA ILE A 98 5.94 -15.38 17.77
C ILE A 98 4.82 -14.41 17.42
N GLY A 99 4.07 -14.00 18.43
CA GLY A 99 2.95 -13.07 18.30
C GLY A 99 3.39 -11.63 18.01
N HIS A 100 2.45 -10.87 17.46
CA HIS A 100 2.59 -9.45 17.11
C HIS A 100 3.32 -8.62 18.17
N GLY A 101 4.26 -7.76 17.77
CA GLY A 101 4.92 -6.78 18.63
C GLY A 101 5.89 -7.35 19.68
N ALA A 102 6.18 -8.66 19.65
CA ALA A 102 7.12 -9.25 20.60
C ALA A 102 8.56 -8.75 20.40
N PHE A 103 9.28 -8.57 21.50
CA PHE A 103 10.70 -8.21 21.52
C PHE A 103 11.53 -9.39 22.02
N ILE A 104 12.58 -9.75 21.29
CA ILE A 104 13.53 -10.80 21.65
C ILE A 104 14.93 -10.20 21.72
N ARG A 105 15.51 -10.23 22.93
CA ARG A 105 16.86 -9.72 23.20
C ARG A 105 17.92 -10.46 22.35
N PRO A 106 18.99 -9.79 21.89
CA PRO A 106 20.07 -10.46 21.16
C PRO A 106 20.71 -11.61 21.93
N GLY A 107 20.96 -12.73 21.24
CA GLY A 107 21.65 -13.89 21.80
C GLY A 107 20.77 -14.85 22.58
N ILE A 108 19.45 -14.65 22.57
CA ILE A 108 18.48 -15.55 23.20
C ILE A 108 18.23 -16.77 22.31
N THR A 109 18.00 -17.92 22.93
CA THR A 109 17.50 -19.13 22.27
C THR A 109 16.02 -19.33 22.58
N ILE A 110 15.19 -19.44 21.54
CA ILE A 110 13.79 -19.86 21.63
C ILE A 110 13.72 -21.31 21.18
N GLY A 111 13.39 -22.22 22.11
CA GLY A 111 13.36 -23.66 21.84
C GLY A 111 12.28 -24.08 20.85
N ASP A 112 12.47 -25.26 20.25
CA ASP A 112 11.53 -25.84 19.28
C ASP A 112 10.11 -25.94 19.87
N GLY A 113 9.10 -25.62 19.08
CA GLY A 113 7.72 -25.65 19.50
C GLY A 113 7.31 -24.52 20.46
N ALA A 114 8.19 -23.58 20.83
CA ALA A 114 7.80 -22.53 21.78
C ALA A 114 6.76 -21.55 21.22
N ILE A 115 5.98 -20.92 22.10
CA ILE A 115 5.09 -19.79 21.77
C ILE A 115 5.52 -18.57 22.55
N VAL A 116 5.80 -17.47 21.84
CA VAL A 116 5.99 -16.15 22.39
C VAL A 116 4.72 -15.35 22.14
N ALA A 117 3.99 -14.99 23.19
CA ALA A 117 2.75 -14.23 23.06
C ALA A 117 2.99 -12.82 22.49
N ALA A 118 1.92 -12.20 21.96
CA ALA A 118 1.96 -10.84 21.47
C ALA A 118 2.48 -9.86 22.54
N ASN A 119 3.29 -8.90 22.12
CA ASN A 119 3.94 -7.87 22.95
C ASN A 119 4.81 -8.41 24.11
N ALA A 120 5.20 -9.69 24.08
CA ALA A 120 6.09 -10.24 25.10
C ALA A 120 7.53 -9.71 24.94
N VAL A 121 8.20 -9.43 26.06
CA VAL A 121 9.60 -8.97 26.09
C VAL A 121 10.48 -10.09 26.62
N VAL A 122 11.07 -10.85 25.71
CA VAL A 122 11.87 -12.04 26.00
C VAL A 122 13.33 -11.66 26.25
N VAL A 123 13.74 -11.79 27.51
CA VAL A 123 15.08 -11.43 28.01
C VAL A 123 15.89 -12.63 28.51
N LYS A 124 15.32 -13.84 28.44
CA LYS A 124 15.93 -15.12 28.82
C LYS A 124 15.54 -16.19 27.80
N ASP A 125 16.34 -17.24 27.71
CA ASP A 125 16.06 -18.39 26.85
C ASP A 125 14.69 -19.01 27.18
N VAL A 126 13.98 -19.42 26.13
CA VAL A 126 12.66 -20.03 26.22
C VAL A 126 12.79 -21.53 25.97
N PRO A 127 12.40 -22.39 26.93
CA PRO A 127 12.48 -23.83 26.75
C PRO A 127 11.60 -24.32 25.58
N PRO A 128 11.91 -25.48 24.99
CA PRO A 128 11.07 -26.09 23.97
C PRO A 128 9.63 -26.29 24.45
N TYR A 129 8.67 -26.09 23.54
CA TYR A 129 7.23 -26.18 23.78
C TYR A 129 6.66 -25.25 24.87
N ALA A 130 7.48 -24.38 25.47
CA ALA A 130 7.01 -23.42 26.46
C ALA A 130 6.21 -22.29 25.80
N VAL A 131 5.17 -21.84 26.48
CA VAL A 131 4.38 -20.66 26.13
C VAL A 131 4.78 -19.53 27.08
N VAL A 132 5.37 -18.45 26.57
CA VAL A 132 5.82 -17.31 27.36
C VAL A 132 5.02 -16.05 27.03
N ALA A 133 4.77 -15.22 28.05
CA ALA A 133 4.06 -13.94 27.88
C ALA A 133 4.48 -12.93 28.97
N GLY A 134 4.32 -11.64 28.67
CA GLY A 134 4.56 -10.53 29.59
C GLY A 134 5.85 -9.74 29.30
N ASN A 135 6.08 -8.71 30.11
CA ASN A 135 7.28 -7.87 30.08
C ASN A 135 7.84 -7.71 31.51
N PRO A 136 8.91 -8.44 31.90
CA PRO A 136 9.59 -9.47 31.10
C PRO A 136 8.72 -10.71 30.91
N ALA A 137 8.96 -11.43 29.82
CA ALA A 137 8.23 -12.66 29.49
C ALA A 137 8.57 -13.78 30.48
N VAL A 138 7.54 -14.48 30.95
CA VAL A 138 7.66 -15.65 31.83
C VAL A 138 6.86 -16.82 31.27
N ILE A 139 7.28 -18.05 31.59
CA ILE A 139 6.56 -19.27 31.20
C ILE A 139 5.17 -19.26 31.84
N LYS A 140 4.14 -19.46 31.01
CA LYS A 140 2.73 -19.56 31.42
C LYS A 140 2.24 -21.00 31.44
N LYS A 141 2.67 -21.80 30.46
CA LYS A 141 2.37 -23.24 30.35
C LYS A 141 3.31 -23.89 29.32
N TYR A 142 3.20 -25.20 29.15
CA TYR A 142 3.73 -25.92 28.00
C TYR A 142 2.59 -26.27 27.02
N ARG A 143 2.88 -26.31 25.72
CA ARG A 143 1.90 -26.67 24.67
C ARG A 143 1.43 -28.11 24.77
N ILE A 144 2.33 -29.00 25.15
CA ILE A 144 2.12 -30.45 25.21
C ILE A 144 2.48 -30.97 26.60
N PRO A 145 1.97 -32.16 26.98
CA PRO A 145 2.37 -32.82 28.22
C PRO A 145 3.89 -32.94 28.35
N GLN A 146 4.42 -32.65 29.53
CA GLN A 146 5.87 -32.53 29.74
C GLN A 146 6.63 -33.83 29.44
N ASN A 147 6.01 -34.98 29.69
CA ASN A 147 6.54 -36.31 29.36
C ASN A 147 6.60 -36.60 27.84
N GLN A 148 5.95 -35.79 27.01
CA GLN A 148 6.00 -35.92 25.54
C GLN A 148 7.05 -35.01 24.89
N ILE A 149 7.60 -34.03 25.61
CA ILE A 149 8.53 -33.03 25.06
C ILE A 149 9.81 -33.69 24.55
N GLU A 150 10.51 -34.45 25.41
CA GLU A 150 11.76 -35.11 25.04
C GLU A 150 11.57 -36.10 23.87
N PRO A 151 10.57 -37.00 23.87
CA PRO A 151 10.27 -37.85 22.72
C PRO A 151 10.02 -37.07 21.43
N MET A 152 9.21 -36.00 21.50
CA MET A 152 8.89 -35.21 20.31
C MET A 152 10.12 -34.47 19.76
N LEU A 153 11.01 -33.99 20.63
CA LEU A 153 12.29 -33.39 20.24
C LEU A 153 13.23 -34.39 19.59
N ALA A 154 13.25 -35.64 20.05
CA ALA A 154 14.06 -36.70 19.46
C ALA A 154 13.65 -37.03 18.02
N LEU A 155 12.35 -36.99 17.72
CA LEU A 155 11.80 -37.32 16.40
C LEU A 155 12.09 -36.25 15.34
N GLN A 156 12.31 -34.99 15.74
CA GLN A 156 12.64 -33.87 14.84
C GLN A 156 11.75 -33.79 13.59
N TRP A 157 10.43 -33.95 13.76
CA TRP A 157 9.47 -34.11 12.67
C TRP A 157 9.52 -32.96 11.64
N TRP A 158 9.92 -31.76 12.06
CA TRP A 158 10.13 -30.59 11.19
C TRP A 158 11.19 -30.80 10.10
N ARG A 159 11.93 -31.91 10.12
CA ARG A 159 12.86 -32.30 9.06
C ARG A 159 12.15 -32.84 7.82
N PHE A 160 10.89 -33.27 7.92
CA PHE A 160 10.09 -33.78 6.79
C PHE A 160 9.22 -32.69 6.17
N ALA A 161 8.81 -32.86 4.91
CA ALA A 161 7.91 -31.95 4.22
C ALA A 161 6.44 -32.22 4.56
N PRO A 162 5.51 -31.25 4.38
CA PRO A 162 4.10 -31.42 4.75
C PRO A 162 3.44 -32.64 4.10
N TRP A 163 3.74 -32.91 2.82
CA TRP A 163 3.19 -34.04 2.09
C TRP A 163 3.72 -35.40 2.56
N GLN A 164 4.88 -35.43 3.23
CA GLN A 164 5.42 -36.64 3.86
C GLN A 164 4.71 -36.96 5.19
N LEU A 165 4.06 -35.95 5.79
CA LEU A 165 3.38 -36.06 7.09
C LEU A 165 1.86 -36.15 6.96
N LYS A 166 1.33 -36.45 5.76
CA LYS A 166 -0.11 -36.47 5.48
C LYS A 166 -0.93 -37.43 6.36
N GLU A 167 -0.28 -38.45 6.91
CA GLU A 167 -0.91 -39.50 7.74
C GLU A 167 -0.78 -39.21 9.26
N ILE A 168 -0.04 -38.16 9.63
CA ILE A 168 0.16 -37.74 11.02
C ILE A 168 -1.07 -36.93 11.48
N ASP A 169 -1.58 -37.28 12.66
CA ASP A 169 -2.66 -36.56 13.33
C ASP A 169 -2.09 -35.35 14.08
N PHE A 170 -2.19 -34.15 13.48
CA PHE A 170 -1.73 -32.91 14.12
C PHE A 170 -2.66 -32.40 15.24
N PHE A 171 -3.82 -33.03 15.46
CA PHE A 171 -4.81 -32.60 16.44
C PHE A 171 -4.67 -33.34 17.78
N ASP A 172 -4.00 -34.49 17.80
CA ASP A 172 -3.74 -35.30 19.00
C ASP A 172 -2.25 -35.63 19.13
N THR A 173 -1.57 -34.98 20.08
CA THR A 173 -0.11 -35.08 20.22
C THR A 173 0.37 -36.46 20.64
N ALA A 174 -0.46 -37.24 21.33
CA ALA A 174 -0.11 -38.60 21.71
C ALA A 174 -0.15 -39.55 20.50
N LYS A 175 -1.17 -39.41 19.65
CA LYS A 175 -1.26 -40.15 18.38
C LYS A 175 -0.16 -39.72 17.42
N ALA A 176 0.07 -38.41 17.28
CA ALA A 176 1.14 -37.87 16.46
C ALA A 176 2.49 -38.49 16.81
N LEU A 177 2.81 -38.55 18.11
CA LEU A 177 4.06 -39.13 18.61
C LEU A 177 4.20 -40.60 18.18
N ALA A 178 3.19 -41.42 18.43
CA ALA A 178 3.22 -42.85 18.08
C ALA A 178 3.27 -43.10 16.55
N GLN A 179 2.68 -42.22 15.74
CA GLN A 179 2.76 -42.30 14.28
C GLN A 179 4.14 -41.85 13.77
N LEU A 180 4.68 -40.78 14.33
CA LEU A 180 6.00 -40.24 13.98
C LEU A 180 7.12 -41.23 14.31
N GLU A 181 7.05 -41.95 15.44
CA GLU A 181 8.01 -43.01 15.81
C GLU A 181 8.15 -44.07 14.72
N ARG A 182 7.06 -44.42 14.03
CA ARG A 182 7.06 -45.39 12.92
C ARG A 182 7.56 -44.78 11.61
N LEU A 183 7.28 -43.50 11.42
CA LEU A 183 7.55 -42.78 10.18
C LEU A 183 9.02 -42.36 10.05
N VAL A 184 9.67 -41.95 11.15
CA VAL A 184 11.06 -41.44 11.14
C VAL A 184 12.07 -42.51 10.68
N GLU A 185 11.80 -43.79 10.93
CA GLU A 185 12.68 -44.90 10.49
C GLU A 185 12.64 -45.15 8.99
N THR A 186 11.56 -44.76 8.30
CA THR A 186 11.26 -45.17 6.93
C THR A 186 11.31 -44.05 5.91
N LEU A 187 11.30 -42.78 6.35
CA LEU A 187 11.31 -41.62 5.47
C LEU A 187 12.66 -40.92 5.43
N GLU A 188 13.06 -40.53 4.22
CA GLU A 188 14.17 -39.61 4.02
C GLU A 188 13.76 -38.17 4.40
N PRO A 189 14.58 -37.46 5.19
CA PRO A 189 14.33 -36.05 5.53
C PRO A 189 14.25 -35.15 4.30
N TYR A 190 13.34 -34.17 4.34
CA TYR A 190 13.26 -33.14 3.33
C TYR A 190 14.47 -32.19 3.43
N ALA A 191 15.28 -32.18 2.38
CA ALA A 191 16.49 -31.38 2.26
C ALA A 191 16.35 -30.34 1.14
N PRO A 192 15.58 -29.26 1.34
CA PRO A 192 15.61 -28.13 0.43
C PRO A 192 17.01 -27.51 0.51
N GLY A 193 17.65 -27.27 -0.63
CA GLY A 193 18.94 -26.57 -0.68
C GLY A 193 18.84 -25.17 -0.07
N PHE A 194 19.99 -24.54 0.20
CA PHE A 194 20.02 -23.14 0.63
C PHE A 194 19.82 -22.22 -0.57
N ALA A 195 18.82 -21.36 -0.50
CA ALA A 195 18.68 -20.22 -1.40
C ALA A 195 19.22 -18.97 -0.68
N ASN A 196 20.26 -18.35 -1.24
CA ASN A 196 20.66 -17.03 -0.79
C ASN A 196 19.63 -16.03 -1.32
N VAL A 197 18.93 -15.33 -0.43
CA VAL A 197 17.93 -14.32 -0.84
C VAL A 197 18.60 -13.24 -1.70
N VAL A 198 19.88 -12.96 -1.50
CA VAL A 198 20.65 -12.03 -2.34
C VAL A 198 20.89 -12.60 -3.75
N GLU A 199 20.93 -13.92 -3.92
CA GLU A 199 21.06 -14.58 -5.23
C GLU A 199 19.70 -14.79 -5.93
N PHE A 200 18.59 -14.84 -5.20
CA PHE A 200 17.23 -14.73 -5.77
C PHE A 200 16.86 -13.29 -6.16
N LEU A 201 17.51 -12.31 -5.50
CA LEU A 201 17.51 -10.90 -5.90
C LEU A 201 18.58 -10.59 -6.95
N ALA A 202 19.52 -11.50 -7.20
CA ALA A 202 20.38 -11.48 -8.38
C ALA A 202 19.63 -12.12 -9.55
N PRO A 203 19.78 -11.62 -10.79
CA PRO A 203 18.93 -12.07 -11.87
C PRO A 203 19.30 -13.49 -12.33
N SER A 204 18.62 -14.53 -11.84
CA SER A 204 18.79 -15.91 -12.36
C SER A 204 17.91 -16.20 -13.59
N SER A 205 18.57 -16.70 -14.64
CA SER A 205 18.14 -17.42 -15.86
C SER A 205 16.93 -16.96 -16.69
N GLU A 206 17.24 -16.11 -17.66
CA GLU A 206 16.96 -16.13 -19.12
C GLU A 206 15.68 -16.68 -19.79
N ALA A 207 14.72 -17.33 -19.15
CA ALA A 207 13.55 -17.86 -19.88
C ALA A 207 12.25 -17.06 -19.74
N SER A 208 12.15 -16.16 -18.75
CA SER A 208 10.91 -15.42 -18.46
C SER A 208 11.11 -13.90 -18.26
N ARG A 209 12.29 -13.36 -18.62
CA ARG A 209 12.70 -11.96 -18.39
C ARG A 209 12.56 -11.01 -19.58
N ASN A 210 11.81 -11.35 -20.62
CA ASN A 210 11.82 -10.51 -21.83
C ASN A 210 10.99 -9.21 -21.77
N HIS A 211 10.37 -8.85 -20.62
CA HIS A 211 9.47 -7.68 -20.57
C HIS A 211 9.73 -6.64 -19.48
N CYS A 212 10.66 -6.86 -18.54
CA CYS A 212 11.02 -5.85 -17.53
C CYS A 212 12.53 -5.79 -17.33
N ARG A 213 13.23 -4.93 -18.08
CA ARG A 213 14.62 -4.57 -17.79
C ARG A 213 14.65 -3.45 -16.76
N ALA A 214 15.15 -3.75 -15.55
CA ALA A 214 15.76 -2.72 -14.71
C ALA A 214 17.06 -2.29 -15.40
N ILE A 215 17.09 -1.07 -15.93
CA ILE A 215 18.32 -0.48 -16.46
C ILE A 215 19.21 -0.19 -15.24
N ALA A 216 20.40 -0.82 -15.19
CA ALA A 216 21.42 -0.49 -14.20
C ALA A 216 21.79 0.99 -14.32
N PRO A 217 22.00 1.72 -13.20
CA PRO A 217 22.23 3.16 -13.22
C PRO A 217 23.46 3.50 -14.06
N THR A 218 23.25 4.22 -15.16
CA THR A 218 24.32 4.96 -15.83
C THR A 218 24.68 6.13 -14.93
N SER A 219 25.86 6.07 -14.31
CA SER A 219 26.57 7.17 -13.61
C SER A 219 25.69 8.10 -12.76
N THR A 220 25.81 8.00 -11.43
CA THR A 220 25.29 9.03 -10.50
C THR A 220 25.72 10.44 -10.94
N PRO A 221 24.79 11.30 -11.40
CA PRO A 221 25.12 12.71 -11.59
C PRO A 221 25.16 13.36 -10.22
N ASN A 222 26.32 13.90 -9.84
CA ASN A 222 26.47 14.81 -8.71
C ASN A 222 25.36 15.88 -8.75
N GLY A 223 24.79 16.17 -7.59
CA GLY A 223 23.99 17.37 -7.38
C GLY A 223 22.53 17.11 -7.03
N PHE A 224 22.28 16.74 -5.78
CA PHE A 224 21.18 17.30 -4.96
C PHE A 224 21.45 17.10 -3.45
N ALA A 225 22.71 16.91 -3.05
CA ALA A 225 23.08 16.99 -1.63
C ALA A 225 23.19 18.47 -1.22
N THR A 226 22.08 19.20 -1.26
CA THR A 226 21.96 20.53 -0.67
C THR A 226 21.02 20.40 0.52
N THR A 227 21.58 20.49 1.72
CA THR A 227 20.82 20.68 2.97
C THR A 227 20.19 22.07 3.07
N GLN A 228 20.46 22.95 2.09
CA GLN A 228 19.87 24.29 2.04
C GLN A 228 18.47 24.23 1.44
N PRO A 229 17.47 24.82 2.12
CA PRO A 229 16.12 24.88 1.60
C PRO A 229 16.09 25.67 0.29
N LYS A 230 15.49 25.10 -0.77
CA LYS A 230 15.28 25.81 -2.05
C LYS A 230 13.85 26.34 -2.12
N ARG A 231 13.71 27.61 -2.50
CA ARG A 231 12.41 28.28 -2.72
C ARG A 231 11.91 28.00 -4.14
N PHE A 232 10.63 27.66 -4.26
CA PHE A 232 9.92 27.40 -5.52
C PHE A 232 8.63 28.23 -5.59
N LYS A 233 8.29 28.72 -6.77
CA LYS A 233 6.97 29.29 -7.08
C LYS A 233 5.99 28.15 -7.31
N ILE A 234 4.78 28.23 -6.76
CA ILE A 234 3.75 27.21 -7.02
C ILE A 234 3.00 27.56 -8.30
N VAL A 235 2.81 26.56 -9.16
CA VAL A 235 1.95 26.65 -10.36
C VAL A 235 1.00 25.47 -10.38
N SER A 236 -0.23 25.68 -10.85
CA SER A 236 -1.18 24.58 -11.10
C SER A 236 -1.29 24.22 -12.57
N PHE A 237 -1.62 22.96 -12.85
CA PHE A 237 -1.96 22.50 -14.21
C PHE A 237 -3.14 23.28 -14.83
N LEU A 238 -4.10 23.74 -14.01
CA LEU A 238 -5.24 24.52 -14.49
C LEU A 238 -4.81 25.92 -14.95
N GLU A 239 -3.96 26.59 -14.17
CA GLU A 239 -3.39 27.89 -14.56
C GLU A 239 -2.54 27.75 -15.83
N LEU A 240 -1.76 26.68 -15.94
CA LEU A 240 -1.01 26.38 -17.17
C LEU A 240 -1.94 26.22 -18.37
N HIS A 241 -3.01 25.43 -18.23
CA HIS A 241 -4.00 25.23 -19.28
C HIS A 241 -4.63 26.55 -19.75
N GLN A 242 -5.05 27.40 -18.80
CA GLN A 242 -5.67 28.68 -19.12
C GLN A 242 -4.72 29.58 -19.91
N LYS A 243 -3.45 29.68 -19.48
CA LYS A 243 -2.41 30.43 -20.19
C LYS A 243 -2.16 29.92 -21.60
N PHE A 244 -2.13 28.59 -21.79
CA PHE A 244 -2.00 28.01 -23.12
C PHE A 244 -3.19 28.35 -24.03
N LYS A 245 -4.43 28.31 -23.51
CA LYS A 245 -5.63 28.72 -24.26
C LYS A 245 -5.62 30.20 -24.64
N GLU A 246 -5.04 31.06 -23.80
CA GLU A 246 -4.94 32.51 -24.03
C GLU A 246 -3.76 32.91 -24.92
N GLY A 247 -2.93 31.94 -25.35
CA GLY A 247 -1.74 32.21 -26.17
C GLY A 247 -0.61 32.91 -25.40
N GLU A 248 -0.68 32.91 -24.07
CA GLU A 248 0.38 33.45 -23.22
C GLU A 248 1.64 32.59 -23.29
N LYS A 249 2.80 33.18 -22.99
CA LYS A 249 4.03 32.40 -22.81
C LYS A 249 3.87 31.50 -21.58
N GLY A 250 3.79 30.19 -21.81
CA GLY A 250 3.79 29.17 -20.77
C GLY A 250 5.11 29.14 -19.97
N ILE A 251 5.24 28.17 -19.05
CA ILE A 251 6.49 27.96 -18.32
C ILE A 251 7.51 27.29 -19.24
N PRO A 252 8.74 27.83 -19.39
CA PRO A 252 9.79 27.19 -20.17
C PRO A 252 10.01 25.74 -19.73
N GLY A 253 10.02 24.82 -20.70
CA GLY A 253 10.18 23.39 -20.42
C GLY A 253 8.89 22.66 -20.02
N ILE A 254 7.72 23.32 -20.00
CA ILE A 254 6.44 22.61 -19.85
C ILE A 254 5.70 22.67 -21.18
N GLU A 255 5.48 21.51 -21.78
CA GLU A 255 4.65 21.31 -22.96
C GLU A 255 3.33 20.68 -22.53
N MET A 256 2.23 21.05 -23.18
CA MET A 256 0.89 20.53 -22.91
C MET A 256 0.29 19.95 -24.18
N GLU A 257 -0.40 18.83 -24.03
CA GLU A 257 -1.20 18.22 -25.08
C GLU A 257 -2.58 17.83 -24.52
N GLU A 258 -3.64 18.12 -25.29
CA GLU A 258 -4.98 17.61 -24.98
C GLU A 258 -5.05 16.12 -25.34
N LEU A 259 -5.36 15.29 -24.35
CA LEU A 259 -5.28 13.84 -24.50
C LEU A 259 -6.53 13.23 -25.13
N ALA A 260 -7.64 13.94 -25.00
CA ALA A 260 -8.90 13.64 -25.65
C ALA A 260 -9.69 14.95 -25.75
N GLN A 261 -10.69 14.97 -26.63
CA GLN A 261 -11.61 16.10 -26.71
C GLN A 261 -12.43 16.22 -25.43
N GLU A 262 -12.94 17.43 -25.17
CA GLU A 262 -13.99 17.64 -24.18
C GLU A 262 -15.15 16.67 -24.47
N SER A 263 -15.70 16.10 -23.41
CA SER A 263 -16.76 15.10 -23.51
C SER A 263 -17.86 15.40 -22.53
N GLU A 264 -18.99 14.76 -22.68
CA GLU A 264 -20.12 14.91 -21.79
C GLU A 264 -20.44 13.57 -21.15
N LEU A 265 -20.70 13.59 -19.84
CA LEU A 265 -21.19 12.43 -19.11
C LEU A 265 -22.58 12.76 -18.57
N MET A 266 -23.58 12.01 -19.04
CA MET A 266 -24.90 12.04 -18.44
C MET A 266 -24.84 11.33 -17.09
N ILE A 267 -25.18 12.04 -16.01
CA ILE A 267 -25.32 11.47 -14.67
C ILE A 267 -26.82 11.33 -14.39
N PRO A 268 -27.39 10.11 -14.44
CA PRO A 268 -28.81 9.88 -14.19
C PRO A 268 -29.18 10.19 -12.74
N GLU A 269 -30.41 10.65 -12.50
CA GLU A 269 -31.00 10.70 -11.16
C GLU A 269 -30.89 9.34 -10.47
N PRO A 270 -30.75 9.30 -9.12
CA PRO A 270 -30.87 8.06 -8.38
C PRO A 270 -32.18 7.35 -8.72
N THR A 271 -32.09 6.06 -9.10
CA THR A 271 -33.23 5.26 -9.56
C THR A 271 -34.07 4.71 -8.42
N TYR A 272 -33.49 4.62 -7.22
CA TYR A 272 -34.12 4.10 -6.02
C TYR A 272 -33.45 4.67 -4.75
N GLY A 273 -34.12 4.52 -3.61
CA GLY A 273 -33.68 5.08 -2.33
C GLY A 273 -34.13 6.54 -2.18
N GLU A 274 -33.23 7.41 -1.76
CA GLU A 274 -33.57 8.79 -1.43
C GLU A 274 -33.30 9.79 -2.57
N SER A 275 -34.03 10.91 -2.54
CA SER A 275 -33.80 12.05 -3.43
C SER A 275 -32.50 12.79 -3.05
N PRO A 276 -31.67 13.24 -4.01
CA PRO A 276 -30.50 14.08 -3.74
C PRO A 276 -30.79 15.33 -2.90
N GLU A 277 -32.05 15.80 -2.88
CA GLU A 277 -32.49 16.96 -2.13
C GLU A 277 -32.22 16.85 -0.62
N VAL A 278 -32.19 15.61 -0.08
CA VAL A 278 -31.90 15.31 1.33
C VAL A 278 -30.55 15.88 1.78
N PHE A 279 -29.63 16.16 0.84
CA PHE A 279 -28.30 16.67 1.15
C PHE A 279 -28.03 18.10 0.68
N GLN A 280 -29.01 18.83 0.10
CA GLN A 280 -28.80 20.16 -0.53
C GLN A 280 -28.04 21.18 0.34
N ASN A 281 -28.21 21.12 1.67
CA ASN A 281 -27.56 22.03 2.62
C ASN A 281 -26.20 21.53 3.17
N GLN A 282 -25.75 20.34 2.76
CA GLN A 282 -24.53 19.69 3.27
C GLN A 282 -23.35 19.77 2.28
N PHE A 283 -23.51 20.45 1.14
CA PHE A 283 -22.52 20.49 0.07
C PHE A 283 -21.76 21.81 -0.06
N ASN A 284 -20.55 21.70 -0.62
CA ASN A 284 -19.93 22.81 -1.32
C ASN A 284 -20.71 23.04 -2.64
N PRO A 285 -21.05 24.28 -3.04
CA PRO A 285 -21.68 24.59 -4.32
C PRO A 285 -21.01 23.94 -5.55
N GLN A 286 -19.70 23.69 -5.50
CA GLN A 286 -18.94 23.03 -6.58
C GLN A 286 -19.09 21.49 -6.60
N ASP A 287 -19.54 20.88 -5.50
CA ASP A 287 -19.81 19.43 -5.36
C ASP A 287 -21.32 19.11 -5.55
N GLN A 288 -22.12 20.09 -6.00
CA GLN A 288 -23.57 19.95 -6.13
C GLN A 288 -23.95 18.77 -7.04
N CYS A 289 -24.81 17.93 -6.48
CA CYS A 289 -25.35 16.70 -7.04
C CYS A 289 -26.38 16.99 -8.15
N GLN A 290 -25.99 17.61 -9.24
CA GLN A 290 -26.92 17.80 -10.35
C GLN A 290 -26.90 16.56 -11.24
N SER A 291 -28.04 15.86 -11.28
CA SER A 291 -28.33 15.00 -12.43
C SER A 291 -28.39 15.86 -13.67
N GLY A 292 -27.94 15.32 -14.77
CA GLY A 292 -27.76 16.13 -15.97
C GLY A 292 -26.51 15.76 -16.74
N ILE A 293 -26.29 16.54 -17.78
CA ILE A 293 -25.12 16.45 -18.61
C ILE A 293 -24.00 17.24 -17.93
N LEU A 294 -22.97 16.52 -17.49
CA LEU A 294 -21.76 17.16 -17.01
C LEU A 294 -20.76 17.30 -18.16
N LYS A 295 -20.36 18.54 -18.43
CA LYS A 295 -19.25 18.83 -19.33
C LYS A 295 -17.92 18.49 -18.67
N LEU A 296 -17.18 17.61 -19.30
CA LEU A 296 -15.87 17.15 -18.89
C LEU A 296 -14.81 17.89 -19.67
N VAL A 297 -13.93 18.56 -18.94
CA VAL A 297 -12.73 19.16 -19.51
C VAL A 297 -11.88 18.05 -20.13
N ALA A 298 -11.34 18.31 -21.31
CA ALA A 298 -10.37 17.46 -21.98
C ALA A 298 -9.28 17.02 -20.97
N PRO A 299 -9.02 15.71 -20.80
CA PRO A 299 -7.89 15.28 -20.00
C PRO A 299 -6.61 15.86 -20.61
N LEU A 300 -5.82 16.58 -19.80
CA LEU A 300 -4.56 17.17 -20.25
C LEU A 300 -3.38 16.30 -19.86
N GLY A 301 -2.43 16.19 -20.79
CA GLY A 301 -1.13 15.61 -20.59
C GLY A 301 -0.08 16.70 -20.62
N PHE A 302 0.93 16.54 -19.79
CA PHE A 302 2.05 17.44 -19.69
C PHE A 302 3.34 16.67 -19.93
N ALA A 303 4.21 17.24 -20.75
CA ALA A 303 5.60 16.86 -20.86
C ALA A 303 6.45 17.95 -20.20
N ILE A 304 7.02 17.61 -19.04
CA ILE A 304 7.80 18.52 -18.20
C ILE A 304 9.27 18.18 -18.38
N LYS A 305 10.01 19.10 -18.98
CA LYS A 305 11.45 19.01 -19.22
C LYS A 305 12.25 19.30 -17.96
N ASP A 306 13.43 18.68 -17.87
CA ASP A 306 14.45 18.93 -16.85
C ASP A 306 13.87 19.03 -15.42
N CYS A 307 13.12 18.01 -15.03
CA CYS A 307 12.37 18.02 -13.79
C CYS A 307 12.94 17.05 -12.75
N THR A 308 12.56 17.29 -11.50
CA THR A 308 12.85 16.42 -10.37
C THR A 308 11.53 15.94 -9.77
N VAL A 309 11.39 14.62 -9.62
CA VAL A 309 10.31 14.00 -8.86
C VAL A 309 10.85 13.60 -7.50
N TRP A 310 10.24 14.13 -6.44
CA TRP A 310 10.59 13.80 -5.06
C TRP A 310 9.52 12.94 -4.40
N SER A 311 10.02 11.90 -3.74
CA SER A 311 9.30 10.89 -2.95
C SER A 311 8.36 10.01 -3.77
N LYS A 312 8.01 8.87 -3.18
CA LYS A 312 6.93 7.99 -3.66
C LYS A 312 5.56 8.67 -3.80
N TYR A 313 5.38 9.84 -3.17
CA TYR A 313 4.14 10.62 -3.25
C TYR A 313 4.08 11.50 -4.50
N GLY A 314 5.20 11.65 -5.22
CA GLY A 314 5.24 12.16 -6.58
C GLY A 314 5.33 13.67 -6.72
N VAL A 315 5.96 14.38 -5.78
CA VAL A 315 6.11 15.85 -5.84
C VAL A 315 6.96 16.24 -7.05
N ILE A 316 6.45 17.11 -7.91
CA ILE A 316 7.11 17.49 -9.18
C ILE A 316 7.67 18.91 -9.08
N LEU A 317 8.95 19.03 -9.39
CA LEU A 317 9.71 20.29 -9.40
C LEU A 317 10.36 20.49 -10.77
N THR A 318 10.30 21.70 -11.34
CA THR A 318 10.97 22.04 -12.61
C THR A 318 11.42 23.49 -12.60
N GLY A 319 12.70 23.73 -12.87
CA GLY A 319 13.33 25.04 -12.70
C GLY A 319 13.14 25.60 -11.28
N ASP A 320 12.38 26.69 -11.20
CA ASP A 320 11.99 27.36 -9.94
C ASP A 320 10.51 27.14 -9.59
N TYR A 321 9.86 26.15 -10.21
CA TYR A 321 8.44 25.88 -10.03
C TYR A 321 8.19 24.54 -9.32
N LEU A 322 7.14 24.53 -8.51
CA LEU A 322 6.52 23.35 -7.92
C LEU A 322 5.13 23.18 -8.53
N ILE A 323 4.82 21.96 -8.99
CA ILE A 323 3.49 21.64 -9.52
C ILE A 323 2.52 21.36 -8.37
N ARG A 324 1.51 22.22 -8.18
CA ARG A 324 0.59 22.16 -7.04
C ARG A 324 -0.15 20.83 -6.93
N GLU A 325 -0.61 20.28 -8.05
CA GLU A 325 -1.37 19.04 -8.09
C GLU A 325 -0.56 17.81 -7.66
N SER A 326 0.77 17.90 -7.72
CA SER A 326 1.67 16.85 -7.22
C SER A 326 1.65 16.74 -5.68
N LEU A 327 1.15 17.76 -4.97
CA LEU A 327 0.96 17.75 -3.52
C LEU A 327 -0.41 17.18 -3.08
N PHE A 328 -1.17 16.57 -4.00
CA PHE A 328 -2.50 16.04 -3.68
C PHE A 328 -2.43 14.99 -2.56
N GLN A 329 -3.03 15.36 -1.41
CA GLN A 329 -3.02 14.58 -0.17
C GLN A 329 -1.61 14.11 0.23
N PHE A 330 -0.63 14.99 0.01
CA PHE A 330 0.73 14.78 0.47
C PHE A 330 0.75 14.61 2.01
N PRO A 331 1.56 13.69 2.56
CA PRO A 331 1.49 13.37 3.98
C PRO A 331 1.83 14.56 4.86
N ARG A 332 0.96 14.83 5.85
CA ARG A 332 1.14 15.96 6.78
C ARG A 332 2.45 15.90 7.57
N HIS A 333 2.92 14.71 7.92
CA HIS A 333 4.17 14.54 8.67
C HIS A 333 5.43 14.87 7.85
N LEU A 334 5.31 14.94 6.51
CA LEU A 334 6.36 15.41 5.60
C LEU A 334 6.18 16.88 5.21
N MET A 335 5.12 17.55 5.67
CA MET A 335 4.99 19.00 5.51
C MET A 335 6.10 19.82 6.19
N PRO A 336 6.75 19.38 7.28
CA PRO A 336 7.96 20.07 7.76
C PRO A 336 9.09 20.13 6.73
N GLU A 337 9.12 19.20 5.74
CA GLU A 337 10.06 19.24 4.62
C GLU A 337 9.61 20.21 3.50
N ILE A 338 8.37 20.73 3.54
CA ILE A 338 7.81 21.75 2.64
C ILE A 338 7.13 22.86 3.45
N SER A 339 7.79 24.01 3.65
CA SER A 339 7.12 25.19 4.23
C SER A 339 6.47 26.05 3.16
N PHE A 340 5.34 26.69 3.50
CA PHE A 340 4.59 27.60 2.64
C PHE A 340 4.63 29.02 3.19
N GLU A 341 4.74 30.02 2.32
CA GLU A 341 4.70 31.45 2.68
C GLU A 341 3.40 32.10 2.13
N GLY A 342 2.60 32.73 2.99
CA GLY A 342 1.35 33.44 2.64
C GLY A 342 0.10 32.92 3.36
N GLU A 343 -0.88 33.81 3.62
CA GLU A 343 -2.13 33.46 4.35
C GLU A 343 -3.20 32.78 3.49
N GLU A 344 -3.09 32.82 2.16
CA GLU A 344 -4.01 32.16 1.24
C GLU A 344 -3.28 31.55 0.05
N PHE A 345 -3.83 30.47 -0.51
CA PHE A 345 -3.26 29.63 -1.58
C PHE A 345 -2.98 30.34 -2.94
N ARG A 346 -3.01 31.68 -2.99
CA ARG A 346 -3.05 32.48 -4.23
C ARG A 346 -1.71 33.10 -4.65
N GLU A 347 -0.69 33.16 -3.80
CA GLU A 347 0.69 33.52 -4.20
C GLU A 347 1.71 32.75 -3.36
N LEU A 348 1.65 31.41 -3.43
CA LEU A 348 2.48 30.56 -2.58
C LEU A 348 3.88 30.36 -3.19
N ALA A 349 4.90 30.70 -2.40
CA ALA A 349 6.20 30.08 -2.53
C ALA A 349 6.27 28.87 -1.58
N ALA A 350 6.93 27.81 -2.01
CA ALA A 350 7.24 26.63 -1.19
C ALA A 350 8.75 26.50 -1.00
N THR A 351 9.19 26.25 0.22
CA THR A 351 10.58 25.99 0.54
C THR A 351 10.75 24.51 0.87
N ILE A 352 11.54 23.79 0.06
CA ILE A 352 11.73 22.34 0.21
C ILE A 352 13.13 22.03 0.73
N SER A 353 13.18 21.18 1.77
CA SER A 353 14.41 20.57 2.28
C SER A 353 14.44 19.10 1.89
N PHE A 354 15.42 18.68 1.08
CA PHE A 354 15.53 17.28 0.65
C PHE A 354 16.30 16.45 1.69
N SER A 355 15.66 15.45 2.29
CA SER A 355 16.37 14.37 2.97
C SER A 355 16.67 13.26 1.94
N CYS A 356 17.90 13.18 1.44
CA CYS A 356 18.18 12.34 0.26
C CYS A 356 18.22 10.83 0.57
N GLY A 357 17.36 10.07 -0.11
CA GLY A 357 17.52 8.64 -0.38
C GLY A 357 18.39 8.39 -1.61
N ALA A 358 18.03 7.42 -2.46
CA ALA A 358 18.76 7.18 -3.71
C ALA A 358 18.45 8.28 -4.74
N SER A 359 19.47 8.69 -5.50
CA SER A 359 19.31 9.60 -6.65
C SER A 359 19.47 8.84 -7.96
N ARG A 360 18.51 9.00 -8.88
CA ARG A 360 18.48 8.34 -10.19
C ARG A 360 18.14 9.34 -11.29
N SER A 361 18.57 9.08 -12.51
CA SER A 361 18.26 9.92 -13.68
C SER A 361 17.66 9.08 -14.79
N TYR A 362 16.61 9.58 -15.45
CA TYR A 362 15.96 8.92 -16.58
C TYR A 362 15.73 9.90 -17.73
N PRO A 363 15.99 9.53 -18.98
CA PRO A 363 15.67 10.39 -20.13
C PRO A 363 14.18 10.70 -20.21
N GLN A 364 13.35 9.68 -20.00
CA GLN A 364 11.90 9.78 -20.13
C GLN A 364 11.21 8.93 -19.07
N ALA A 365 10.16 9.47 -18.46
CA ALA A 365 9.40 8.73 -17.46
C ALA A 365 7.92 9.11 -17.43
N ILE A 366 7.07 8.21 -16.93
CA ILE A 366 5.64 8.43 -16.64
C ILE A 366 5.45 8.35 -15.14
N SER A 367 4.80 9.34 -14.50
CA SER A 367 4.55 9.29 -13.05
C SER A 367 3.16 8.77 -12.69
N THR A 368 3.11 7.60 -12.03
CA THR A 368 1.89 7.08 -11.38
C THR A 368 1.78 7.45 -9.89
N LEU A 369 2.79 8.16 -9.36
CA LEU A 369 2.95 8.47 -7.94
C LEU A 369 1.85 9.43 -7.43
N CYS A 370 1.33 9.21 -6.22
CA CYS A 370 0.35 10.09 -5.59
C CYS A 370 0.31 9.92 -4.06
N GLY A 371 -0.08 10.96 -3.30
CA GLY A 371 -0.06 10.95 -1.82
C GLY A 371 -0.83 9.82 -1.09
N ILE A 372 -1.73 9.11 -1.77
CA ILE A 372 -2.68 8.16 -1.16
C ILE A 372 -2.64 6.81 -1.89
N GLN A 373 -1.48 6.40 -2.38
CA GLN A 373 -1.36 5.18 -3.18
C GLN A 373 -1.95 3.93 -2.51
N ARG A 374 -2.01 3.87 -1.16
CA ARG A 374 -2.54 2.74 -0.39
C ARG A 374 -4.07 2.64 -0.40
N ASN A 375 -4.78 3.72 -0.69
CA ASN A 375 -6.24 3.66 -0.74
C ASN A 375 -6.68 3.05 -2.07
N TYR A 376 -7.46 1.96 -2.01
CA TYR A 376 -7.88 1.19 -3.18
C TYR A 376 -8.53 2.06 -4.27
N TYR A 377 -9.43 2.98 -3.90
CA TYR A 377 -10.04 3.92 -4.86
C TYR A 377 -8.98 4.79 -5.53
N HIS A 378 -8.08 5.37 -4.74
CA HIS A 378 -7.08 6.29 -5.28
C HIS A 378 -6.05 5.58 -6.16
N TRP A 379 -5.72 4.33 -5.86
CA TRP A 379 -4.86 3.51 -6.70
C TRP A 379 -5.44 3.32 -8.11
N PHE A 380 -6.66 2.80 -8.22
CA PHE A 380 -7.26 2.55 -9.54
C PHE A 380 -7.61 3.85 -10.28
N ILE A 381 -8.22 4.82 -9.59
CA ILE A 381 -8.79 6.00 -10.23
C ILE A 381 -7.76 7.11 -10.46
N PHE A 382 -6.72 7.24 -9.62
CA PHE A 382 -5.73 8.32 -9.75
C PHE A 382 -4.32 7.88 -10.09
N ALA A 383 -3.86 6.70 -9.64
CA ALA A 383 -2.52 6.22 -9.96
C ALA A 383 -2.51 5.48 -11.31
N LEU A 384 -3.26 4.38 -11.41
CA LEU A 384 -3.30 3.54 -12.63
C LEU A 384 -3.86 4.28 -13.83
N ALA A 385 -4.88 5.12 -13.63
CA ALA A 385 -5.49 5.90 -14.71
C ALA A 385 -4.47 6.73 -15.53
N ARG A 386 -3.34 7.12 -14.93
CA ARG A 386 -2.25 7.88 -15.59
C ARG A 386 -1.45 7.07 -16.61
N LEU A 387 -1.59 5.74 -16.60
CA LEU A 387 -0.97 4.84 -17.59
C LEU A 387 -1.59 4.94 -18.98
N ASN A 388 -2.72 5.63 -19.12
CA ASN A 388 -3.38 5.89 -20.40
C ASN A 388 -3.30 7.37 -20.76
N THR A 389 -2.12 7.94 -20.63
CA THR A 389 -1.80 9.18 -21.30
C THR A 389 -1.49 8.86 -22.76
N PRO A 390 -1.91 9.68 -23.72
CA PRO A 390 -1.38 9.73 -25.06
C PRO A 390 0.13 9.79 -25.15
N ILE A 391 0.87 9.93 -24.06
CA ILE A 391 2.31 9.64 -23.99
C ILE A 391 2.61 8.15 -24.28
N VAL A 392 1.75 7.23 -23.85
CA VAL A 392 1.84 5.82 -24.25
C VAL A 392 1.43 5.63 -25.71
N ASN A 393 0.55 6.47 -26.26
CA ASN A 393 0.17 6.45 -27.69
C ASN A 393 1.03 7.35 -28.59
N MET A 394 1.86 8.24 -28.04
CA MET A 394 2.86 9.06 -28.73
C MET A 394 3.97 8.16 -29.26
N SER A 395 4.05 6.91 -28.77
CA SER A 395 4.83 5.84 -29.38
C SER A 395 4.36 5.48 -30.81
N SER A 396 3.21 5.97 -31.27
CA SER A 396 2.81 5.92 -32.68
C SER A 396 3.52 6.97 -33.55
N ARG A 397 4.18 7.98 -32.94
CA ARG A 397 5.17 8.82 -33.60
C ARG A 397 6.54 8.29 -33.20
N GLN A 398 7.17 7.63 -34.17
CA GLN A 398 8.54 7.11 -34.14
C GLN A 398 9.45 7.93 -33.21
N THR A 399 10.23 7.25 -32.34
CA THR A 399 11.28 7.75 -31.42
C THR A 399 10.94 7.94 -29.93
N LEU A 400 10.32 6.97 -29.25
CA LEU A 400 10.47 6.86 -27.79
C LEU A 400 11.41 5.68 -27.49
N GLY A 401 12.55 5.98 -26.83
CA GLY A 401 13.46 4.98 -26.28
C GLY A 401 12.88 4.30 -25.04
N ASN A 402 13.71 3.73 -24.15
CA ASN A 402 13.25 3.15 -22.89
C ASN A 402 12.59 4.21 -21.99
N VAL A 403 11.26 4.18 -21.84
CA VAL A 403 10.50 5.06 -20.94
C VAL A 403 10.28 4.35 -19.60
N SER A 404 10.58 5.03 -18.49
CA SER A 404 10.38 4.45 -17.15
C SER A 404 9.05 4.87 -16.51
N VAL A 405 8.20 3.92 -16.16
CA VAL A 405 7.03 4.14 -15.31
C VAL A 405 7.48 4.22 -13.86
N LEU A 406 7.31 5.38 -13.23
CA LEU A 406 7.57 5.58 -11.81
C LEU A 406 6.39 5.07 -11.00
N ILE A 407 6.67 4.14 -10.09
CA ILE A 407 5.70 3.47 -9.21
C ILE A 407 6.17 3.60 -7.76
N PRO A 408 5.26 3.69 -6.77
CA PRO A 408 5.66 3.68 -5.37
C PRO A 408 6.17 2.29 -4.99
N ASP A 409 6.81 2.18 -3.83
CA ASP A 409 6.96 0.88 -3.17
C ASP A 409 5.57 0.27 -2.90
N PHE A 410 5.40 -1.02 -3.22
CA PHE A 410 4.12 -1.69 -3.03
C PHE A 410 3.87 -1.93 -1.54
N GLU A 411 2.74 -1.41 -1.06
CA GLU A 411 2.26 -1.62 0.31
C GLU A 411 1.12 -2.65 0.37
N ALA A 412 0.58 -3.03 -0.79
CA ALA A 412 -0.48 -4.03 -0.91
C ALA A 412 -0.38 -4.82 -2.23
N LYS A 413 -0.71 -6.11 -2.17
CA LYS A 413 -0.60 -7.05 -3.29
C LYS A 413 -1.40 -6.63 -4.53
N TYR A 414 -2.59 -6.05 -4.34
CA TYR A 414 -3.43 -5.58 -5.45
C TYR A 414 -2.74 -4.48 -6.28
N GLN A 415 -1.82 -3.70 -5.68
CA GLN A 415 -1.10 -2.65 -6.40
C GLN A 415 -0.16 -3.28 -7.41
N GLU A 416 0.65 -4.23 -6.96
CA GLU A 416 1.57 -5.00 -7.80
C GLU A 416 0.82 -5.77 -8.90
N GLU A 417 -0.21 -6.55 -8.53
CA GLU A 417 -0.97 -7.36 -9.49
C GLU A 417 -1.58 -6.50 -10.60
N SER A 418 -2.28 -5.41 -10.24
CA SER A 418 -2.97 -4.56 -11.23
C SER A 418 -2.01 -3.81 -12.16
N ILE A 419 -0.92 -3.25 -11.65
CA ILE A 419 0.01 -2.51 -12.50
C ILE A 419 0.81 -3.44 -13.42
N MET A 420 1.22 -4.61 -12.94
CA MET A 420 1.95 -5.58 -13.76
C MET A 420 1.08 -6.11 -14.90
N MET A 421 -0.21 -6.40 -14.63
CA MET A 421 -1.17 -6.77 -15.68
C MET A 421 -1.27 -5.68 -16.77
N LEU A 422 -1.37 -4.41 -16.39
CA LEU A 422 -1.47 -3.29 -17.33
C LEU A 422 -0.19 -3.03 -18.14
N LEU A 423 0.97 -3.45 -17.63
CA LEU A 423 2.27 -3.21 -18.25
C LEU A 423 2.79 -4.38 -19.10
N GLU A 424 2.29 -5.60 -18.89
CA GLU A 424 2.74 -6.83 -19.56
C GLU A 424 2.81 -6.73 -21.10
N GLU A 425 1.90 -5.98 -21.74
CA GLU A 425 1.87 -5.82 -23.20
C GLU A 425 2.71 -4.63 -23.70
N LYS A 426 3.18 -3.77 -22.79
CA LYS A 426 3.87 -2.53 -23.12
C LYS A 426 5.39 -2.73 -23.12
N ARG A 427 5.88 -3.49 -24.12
CA ARG A 427 7.29 -3.91 -24.27
C ARG A 427 8.37 -2.80 -24.19
N ASN A 428 7.98 -1.53 -24.39
CA ASN A 428 8.89 -0.38 -24.36
C ASN A 428 8.89 0.37 -23.01
N LEU A 429 8.15 -0.13 -22.01
CA LEU A 429 8.07 0.46 -20.68
C LEU A 429 8.89 -0.35 -19.68
N SER A 430 9.73 0.32 -18.90
CA SER A 430 10.37 -0.25 -17.71
C SER A 430 9.72 0.30 -16.45
N CYS A 431 9.69 -0.44 -15.35
CA CYS A 431 9.23 0.07 -14.06
C CYS A 431 10.40 0.56 -13.19
N THR A 432 10.21 1.67 -12.50
CA THR A 432 11.11 2.15 -11.45
C THR A 432 10.34 2.36 -10.16
N ILE A 433 10.72 1.63 -9.12
CA ILE A 433 10.20 1.81 -7.76
C ILE A 433 10.87 3.04 -7.14
N VAL A 434 10.05 3.96 -6.64
CA VAL A 434 10.46 5.20 -5.96
C VAL A 434 10.10 5.08 -4.48
N ALA A 435 11.09 5.16 -3.59
CA ALA A 435 10.87 5.15 -2.16
C ALA A 435 10.51 6.54 -1.60
N GLU A 436 10.11 6.59 -0.33
CA GLU A 436 9.67 7.82 0.35
C GLU A 436 10.68 8.98 0.26
N LYS A 437 11.98 8.69 0.29
CA LYS A 437 13.04 9.71 0.28
C LYS A 437 13.79 9.80 -1.05
N ASP A 438 13.40 9.02 -2.04
CA ASP A 438 14.08 9.00 -3.32
C ASP A 438 13.85 10.30 -4.09
N VAL A 439 14.88 10.69 -4.86
CA VAL A 439 14.86 11.85 -5.74
C VAL A 439 15.20 11.36 -7.15
N VAL A 440 14.29 11.59 -8.09
CA VAL A 440 14.42 11.12 -9.47
C VAL A 440 14.52 12.31 -10.40
N LYS A 441 15.66 12.46 -11.08
CA LYS A 441 15.88 13.45 -12.16
C LYS A 441 15.36 12.89 -13.47
N ILE A 442 14.68 13.72 -14.26
CA ILE A 442 14.02 13.28 -15.47
C ILE A 442 14.11 14.36 -16.55
N ASP A 443 14.70 14.03 -17.70
CA ASP A 443 14.85 14.99 -18.80
C ASP A 443 13.50 15.32 -19.44
N THR A 444 12.58 14.35 -19.49
CA THR A 444 11.17 14.57 -19.85
C THR A 444 10.25 13.69 -19.01
N LEU A 445 9.53 14.29 -18.06
CA LEU A 445 8.47 13.63 -17.32
C LEU A 445 7.13 13.83 -18.00
N PHE A 446 6.44 12.72 -18.17
CA PHE A 446 5.10 12.67 -18.68
C PHE A 446 4.10 12.44 -17.54
N CYS A 447 3.11 13.32 -17.42
CA CYS A 447 2.07 13.22 -16.40
C CYS A 447 0.73 13.74 -16.91
N SER A 448 -0.35 13.42 -16.21
CA SER A 448 -1.70 13.88 -16.55
C SER A 448 -2.38 14.59 -15.40
N HIS A 449 -3.18 15.57 -15.75
CA HIS A 449 -3.82 16.52 -14.85
C HIS A 449 -5.04 15.98 -14.08
N LEU A 450 -5.22 14.66 -13.97
CA LEU A 450 -6.44 14.00 -13.44
C LEU A 450 -6.77 14.35 -11.96
N LEU A 451 -6.14 15.37 -11.39
CA LEU A 451 -6.19 15.79 -9.99
C LEU A 451 -6.41 17.29 -9.83
N ARG A 452 -7.65 17.79 -9.95
CA ARG A 452 -8.26 18.76 -9.01
C ARG A 452 -9.46 19.44 -9.65
N GLN A 453 -10.63 19.03 -9.18
CA GLN A 453 -11.51 19.79 -8.30
C GLN A 453 -12.06 18.77 -7.30
N ARG A 454 -12.48 19.17 -6.09
CA ARG A 454 -13.27 18.24 -5.29
C ARG A 454 -14.46 17.79 -6.16
N GLY A 455 -14.73 16.50 -6.17
CA GLY A 455 -15.75 15.94 -7.04
C GLY A 455 -15.42 15.88 -8.53
N VAL A 456 -14.15 15.78 -8.96
CA VAL A 456 -13.85 15.47 -10.38
C VAL A 456 -14.61 14.23 -10.83
N VAL A 457 -15.31 14.39 -11.95
CA VAL A 457 -15.91 13.27 -12.67
C VAL A 457 -14.82 12.58 -13.48
N GLN A 458 -14.71 11.28 -13.25
CA GLN A 458 -13.73 10.42 -13.90
C GLN A 458 -13.88 10.58 -15.42
N PRO A 459 -12.88 11.12 -16.14
CA PRO A 459 -13.01 11.26 -17.58
C PRO A 459 -13.14 9.86 -18.21
N PRO A 460 -13.88 9.71 -19.32
CA PRO A 460 -14.06 8.43 -20.00
C PRO A 460 -12.76 7.68 -20.30
N ILE A 461 -11.65 8.41 -20.44
CA ILE A 461 -10.30 7.86 -20.62
C ILE A 461 -9.87 6.88 -19.52
N ILE A 462 -10.40 7.03 -18.29
CA ILE A 462 -10.13 6.11 -17.16
C ILE A 462 -10.68 4.72 -17.47
N LYS A 463 -11.86 4.64 -18.10
CA LYS A 463 -12.45 3.37 -18.53
C LYS A 463 -11.56 2.67 -19.55
N GLN A 464 -10.96 3.41 -20.48
CA GLN A 464 -10.00 2.84 -21.42
C GLN A 464 -8.77 2.29 -20.69
N THR A 465 -8.21 3.00 -19.69
CA THR A 465 -7.07 2.51 -18.91
C THR A 465 -7.37 1.19 -18.20
N LEU A 466 -8.54 1.10 -17.58
CA LEU A 466 -8.90 0.00 -16.69
C LEU A 466 -9.56 -1.17 -17.43
N SER A 467 -10.05 -0.97 -18.66
CA SER A 467 -10.66 -2.03 -19.48
C SER A 467 -9.75 -3.25 -19.66
N GLY A 468 -8.46 -3.01 -19.91
CA GLY A 468 -7.47 -4.09 -20.06
C GLY A 468 -7.28 -4.96 -18.81
N LEU A 469 -7.59 -4.46 -17.61
CA LEU A 469 -7.58 -5.29 -16.40
C LEU A 469 -8.69 -6.34 -16.42
N LYS A 470 -9.90 -5.95 -16.82
CA LYS A 470 -11.05 -6.86 -16.86
C LYS A 470 -10.81 -8.00 -17.84
N GLU A 471 -10.26 -7.70 -19.02
CA GLU A 471 -9.91 -8.68 -20.06
C GLU A 471 -8.86 -9.68 -19.56
N LYS A 472 -7.76 -9.19 -18.96
CA LYS A 472 -6.66 -10.04 -18.45
C LYS A 472 -7.06 -10.94 -17.29
N LEU A 473 -8.03 -10.51 -16.50
CA LEU A 473 -8.53 -11.31 -15.39
C LEU A 473 -9.32 -12.54 -15.86
N ASN A 474 -9.61 -12.71 -17.16
CA ASN A 474 -10.26 -13.90 -17.74
C ASN A 474 -11.41 -14.42 -16.85
N LEU A 475 -12.38 -13.54 -16.64
CA LEU A 475 -13.47 -13.75 -15.68
C LEU A 475 -14.55 -14.63 -16.33
N HIS A 476 -14.76 -15.84 -15.82
CA HIS A 476 -15.87 -16.68 -16.26
C HIS A 476 -17.18 -16.17 -15.63
N LEU A 477 -18.09 -15.72 -16.49
CA LEU A 477 -19.42 -15.27 -16.11
C LEU A 477 -20.30 -16.50 -15.90
N ASP A 478 -20.71 -16.73 -14.66
CA ASP A 478 -21.54 -17.91 -14.36
C ASP A 478 -22.96 -17.48 -13.97
N ARG A 479 -23.15 -16.49 -13.07
CA ARG A 479 -24.49 -16.03 -12.63
C ARG A 479 -24.49 -14.62 -12.02
N ARG A 480 -25.54 -13.84 -12.31
CA ARG A 480 -25.82 -12.49 -11.76
C ARG A 480 -26.27 -12.53 -10.27
N ARG A 481 -25.34 -12.66 -9.34
CA ARG A 481 -25.55 -12.69 -7.87
C ARG A 481 -25.95 -11.33 -7.29
N LYS A 482 -26.61 -11.34 -6.13
CA LYS A 482 -26.87 -10.16 -5.31
C LYS A 482 -25.86 -10.14 -4.17
N ILE A 483 -25.11 -9.05 -3.98
CA ILE A 483 -24.04 -8.98 -2.98
C ILE A 483 -24.21 -7.81 -2.02
N PHE A 484 -23.97 -8.05 -0.74
CA PHE A 484 -23.90 -7.04 0.31
C PHE A 484 -22.44 -6.95 0.79
N ILE A 485 -21.84 -5.77 0.63
CA ILE A 485 -20.46 -5.53 1.02
C ILE A 485 -20.41 -5.19 2.50
N SER A 486 -19.88 -6.14 3.29
CA SER A 486 -19.71 -5.98 4.72
C SER A 486 -18.63 -4.94 5.04
N ARG A 487 -18.81 -4.23 6.16
CA ARG A 487 -17.83 -3.29 6.71
C ARG A 487 -17.37 -3.64 8.11
N ARG A 488 -17.66 -4.86 8.58
CA ARG A 488 -17.32 -5.31 9.94
C ARG A 488 -15.82 -5.24 10.25
N ASP A 489 -15.00 -5.44 9.23
CA ASP A 489 -13.54 -5.39 9.26
C ASP A 489 -12.96 -3.97 9.09
N SER A 490 -13.79 -2.97 8.75
CA SER A 490 -13.35 -1.60 8.53
C SER A 490 -13.14 -0.85 9.84
N ASN A 491 -11.98 -0.22 10.02
CA ASN A 491 -11.70 0.68 11.14
C ASN A 491 -12.27 2.10 10.96
N SER A 492 -12.99 2.37 9.87
CA SER A 492 -13.53 3.69 9.52
C SER A 492 -14.99 3.58 9.10
N ARG A 493 -15.82 4.54 9.51
CA ARG A 493 -17.26 4.60 9.19
C ARG A 493 -17.94 3.22 9.34
N LYS A 494 -17.95 2.72 10.58
CA LYS A 494 -18.60 1.45 10.92
C LYS A 494 -20.12 1.62 10.90
N LEU A 495 -20.82 0.63 10.35
CA LEU A 495 -22.27 0.51 10.42
C LEU A 495 -22.63 -0.17 11.73
N VAL A 496 -23.26 0.54 12.67
CA VAL A 496 -23.54 -0.04 14.00
C VAL A 496 -24.67 -1.06 13.98
N ASN A 497 -25.59 -0.94 13.03
CA ASN A 497 -26.73 -1.84 12.84
C ASN A 497 -26.56 -2.73 11.60
N GLU A 498 -25.31 -3.08 11.25
CA GLU A 498 -25.01 -3.93 10.09
C GLU A 498 -25.67 -5.31 10.20
N ASP A 499 -25.80 -5.87 11.39
CA ASP A 499 -26.39 -7.20 11.61
C ASP A 499 -27.85 -7.27 11.16
N ASP A 500 -28.62 -6.23 11.46
CA ASP A 500 -30.02 -6.11 11.05
C ASP A 500 -30.14 -5.91 9.53
N LEU A 501 -29.30 -5.05 8.96
CA LEU A 501 -29.24 -4.82 7.50
C LEU A 501 -28.87 -6.11 6.75
N VAL A 502 -27.90 -6.86 7.26
CA VAL A 502 -27.48 -8.14 6.70
C VAL A 502 -28.59 -9.18 6.80
N ALA A 503 -29.33 -9.23 7.92
CA ALA A 503 -30.45 -10.14 8.08
C ALA A 503 -31.54 -9.89 7.01
N ILE A 504 -31.92 -8.63 6.81
CA ILE A 504 -32.88 -8.21 5.78
C ILE A 504 -32.35 -8.53 4.37
N ALA A 505 -31.08 -8.21 4.09
CA ALA A 505 -30.47 -8.47 2.79
C ALA A 505 -30.43 -9.98 2.48
N ARG A 506 -30.11 -10.83 3.46
CA ARG A 506 -30.11 -12.29 3.27
C ARG A 506 -31.49 -12.84 2.93
N ILE A 507 -32.55 -12.33 3.54
CA ILE A 507 -33.94 -12.70 3.19
C ILE A 507 -34.22 -12.36 1.72
N CYS A 508 -33.65 -11.26 1.22
CA CYS A 508 -33.76 -10.84 -0.19
C CYS A 508 -32.80 -11.56 -1.15
N GLY A 509 -32.06 -12.57 -0.67
CA GLY A 509 -31.13 -13.39 -1.45
C GLY A 509 -29.76 -12.78 -1.69
N PHE A 510 -29.30 -11.86 -0.82
CA PHE A 510 -27.95 -11.31 -0.91
C PHE A 510 -26.91 -12.19 -0.20
N ASP A 511 -25.79 -12.43 -0.89
CA ASP A 511 -24.58 -12.97 -0.31
C ASP A 511 -23.79 -11.85 0.39
N VAL A 512 -23.30 -12.11 1.61
CA VAL A 512 -22.48 -11.14 2.34
C VAL A 512 -21.01 -11.36 2.00
N VAL A 513 -20.32 -10.28 1.61
CA VAL A 513 -18.94 -10.33 1.12
C VAL A 513 -18.05 -9.38 1.91
N THR A 514 -16.91 -9.87 2.40
CA THR A 514 -15.87 -9.07 3.04
C THR A 514 -14.69 -8.92 2.09
N LEU A 515 -14.50 -7.73 1.51
CA LEU A 515 -13.55 -7.54 0.41
C LEU A 515 -12.07 -7.59 0.84
N SER A 516 -11.74 -7.28 2.09
CA SER A 516 -10.35 -7.27 2.56
C SER A 516 -9.69 -8.66 2.57
N GLU A 517 -10.51 -9.71 2.63
CA GLU A 517 -10.09 -11.12 2.62
C GLU A 517 -9.89 -11.67 1.20
N MET A 518 -10.26 -10.90 0.18
CA MET A 518 -10.31 -11.36 -1.21
C MET A 518 -9.14 -10.83 -2.03
N SER A 519 -8.62 -11.67 -2.92
CA SER A 519 -7.65 -11.26 -3.93
C SER A 519 -8.27 -10.25 -4.92
N LEU A 520 -7.45 -9.51 -5.67
CA LEU A 520 -7.94 -8.62 -6.72
C LEU A 520 -8.83 -9.38 -7.73
N ARG A 521 -8.41 -10.59 -8.12
CA ARG A 521 -9.15 -11.45 -9.04
C ARG A 521 -10.51 -11.83 -8.47
N ASP A 522 -10.58 -12.21 -7.19
CA ASP A 522 -11.83 -12.64 -6.57
C ASP A 522 -12.81 -11.47 -6.39
N GLN A 523 -12.29 -10.29 -6.03
CA GLN A 523 -13.12 -9.07 -5.98
C GLN A 523 -13.68 -8.74 -7.37
N ALA A 524 -12.83 -8.72 -8.40
CA ALA A 524 -13.26 -8.46 -9.77
C ALA A 524 -14.28 -9.50 -10.28
N LEU A 525 -14.07 -10.79 -10.00
CA LEU A 525 -14.99 -11.86 -10.35
C LEU A 525 -16.34 -11.69 -9.63
N THR A 526 -16.32 -11.29 -8.37
CA THR A 526 -17.52 -11.09 -7.56
C THR A 526 -18.37 -9.94 -8.11
N PHE A 527 -17.75 -8.80 -8.41
CA PHE A 527 -18.43 -7.63 -8.97
C PHE A 527 -18.86 -7.83 -10.43
N SER A 528 -18.05 -8.52 -11.25
CA SER A 528 -18.45 -8.84 -12.65
C SER A 528 -19.67 -9.76 -12.70
N ASN A 529 -19.86 -10.60 -11.69
CA ASN A 529 -21.02 -11.46 -11.55
C ASN A 529 -22.15 -10.82 -10.72
N ALA A 530 -22.09 -9.55 -10.35
CA ALA A 530 -23.14 -8.93 -9.53
C ALA A 530 -24.25 -8.31 -10.38
N SER A 531 -25.52 -8.68 -10.13
CA SER A 531 -26.68 -7.89 -10.59
C SER A 531 -27.01 -6.76 -9.62
N HIS A 532 -26.81 -6.97 -8.32
CA HIS A 532 -27.19 -6.03 -7.27
C HIS A 532 -26.05 -5.93 -6.26
N ILE A 533 -25.73 -4.70 -5.85
CA ILE A 533 -24.63 -4.40 -4.93
C ILE A 533 -25.15 -3.46 -3.86
N ILE A 534 -25.12 -3.87 -2.60
CA ILE A 534 -25.38 -3.00 -1.46
C ILE A 534 -24.06 -2.75 -0.74
N GLY A 535 -23.73 -1.51 -0.41
CA GLY A 535 -22.53 -1.24 0.38
C GLY A 535 -22.45 0.19 0.89
N ALA A 536 -21.81 0.36 2.04
CA ALA A 536 -21.57 1.70 2.60
C ALA A 536 -20.34 2.38 1.98
N HIS A 537 -20.42 3.71 1.82
CA HIS A 537 -19.44 4.54 1.12
C HIS A 537 -17.99 4.23 1.53
N GLY A 538 -17.21 3.70 0.60
CA GLY A 538 -15.83 3.31 0.86
C GLY A 538 -15.14 2.65 -0.34
N ALA A 539 -13.82 2.54 -0.23
CA ALA A 539 -12.94 2.18 -1.34
C ALA A 539 -13.26 0.82 -1.99
N GLY A 540 -13.95 -0.09 -1.29
CA GLY A 540 -14.42 -1.36 -1.86
C GLY A 540 -15.39 -1.20 -3.03
N LEU A 541 -16.21 -0.14 -3.05
CA LEU A 541 -17.12 0.16 -4.16
C LEU A 541 -16.39 0.57 -5.45
N THR A 542 -15.07 0.78 -5.41
CA THR A 542 -14.27 0.99 -6.62
C THR A 542 -14.40 -0.18 -7.60
N ASN A 543 -14.67 -1.39 -7.09
CA ASN A 543 -14.89 -2.57 -7.93
C ASN A 543 -16.11 -2.48 -8.87
N ILE A 544 -16.92 -1.41 -8.80
CA ILE A 544 -17.92 -1.06 -9.84
C ILE A 544 -17.30 -1.04 -11.24
N ILE A 545 -16.00 -0.73 -11.37
CA ILE A 545 -15.27 -0.79 -12.65
C ILE A 545 -15.29 -2.16 -13.33
N PHE A 546 -15.59 -3.24 -12.58
CA PHE A 546 -15.66 -4.61 -13.11
C PHE A 546 -17.08 -5.05 -13.46
N CYS A 547 -18.10 -4.32 -13.00
CA CYS A 547 -19.51 -4.70 -13.19
C CYS A 547 -19.91 -4.73 -14.67
N GLU A 548 -21.01 -5.43 -14.94
CA GLU A 548 -21.68 -5.35 -16.24
C GLU A 548 -22.61 -4.13 -16.28
N PRO A 549 -22.84 -3.54 -17.47
CA PRO A 549 -23.90 -2.54 -17.63
C PRO A 549 -25.26 -3.07 -17.16
N GLY A 550 -26.01 -2.24 -16.44
CA GLY A 550 -27.29 -2.59 -15.81
C GLY A 550 -27.16 -3.22 -14.41
N THR A 551 -25.95 -3.38 -13.85
CA THR A 551 -25.81 -3.70 -12.42
C THR A 551 -26.43 -2.59 -11.58
N LYS A 552 -27.22 -2.95 -10.56
CA LYS A 552 -27.86 -2.01 -9.63
C LYS A 552 -26.99 -1.85 -8.38
N VAL A 553 -26.58 -0.62 -8.08
CA VAL A 553 -25.78 -0.28 -6.89
C VAL A 553 -26.62 0.55 -5.92
N LEU A 554 -26.73 0.10 -4.67
CA LEU A 554 -27.32 0.82 -3.54
C LEU A 554 -26.21 1.22 -2.55
N GLU A 555 -25.91 2.52 -2.50
CA GLU A 555 -24.87 3.05 -1.62
C GLU A 555 -25.44 3.60 -0.31
N PHE A 556 -24.79 3.28 0.82
CA PHE A 556 -25.10 3.95 2.09
C PHE A 556 -24.15 5.11 2.34
N HIS A 557 -24.71 6.31 2.49
CA HIS A 557 -23.99 7.52 2.89
C HIS A 557 -24.15 7.77 4.38
N MET A 558 -23.24 8.55 4.96
CA MET A 558 -23.33 9.01 6.33
C MET A 558 -23.61 10.52 6.34
N GLU A 559 -24.52 10.96 7.19
CA GLU A 559 -24.80 12.37 7.42
C GLU A 559 -23.50 13.18 7.65
N GLY A 560 -23.38 14.31 6.94
CA GLY A 560 -22.20 15.15 6.95
C GLY A 560 -21.04 14.66 6.09
N TYR A 561 -21.08 13.42 5.58
CA TYR A 561 -20.05 12.84 4.70
C TYR A 561 -20.65 12.18 3.46
N VAL A 562 -20.85 13.00 2.42
CA VAL A 562 -21.38 12.55 1.13
C VAL A 562 -20.34 12.79 0.04
N ASN A 563 -20.09 11.77 -0.79
CA ASN A 563 -19.21 11.88 -1.95
C ASN A 563 -19.77 11.06 -3.11
N TRP A 564 -20.10 11.74 -4.20
CA TRP A 564 -20.79 11.18 -5.37
C TRP A 564 -19.87 10.43 -6.35
N CYS A 565 -18.64 10.09 -5.94
CA CYS A 565 -17.68 9.42 -6.82
C CYS A 565 -18.17 8.08 -7.36
N TYR A 566 -18.91 7.29 -6.58
CA TYR A 566 -19.43 5.99 -7.02
C TYR A 566 -20.68 6.13 -7.90
N ARG A 567 -21.52 7.14 -7.68
CA ARG A 567 -22.59 7.51 -8.63
C ARG A 567 -22.03 7.81 -10.02
N ARG A 568 -20.92 8.56 -10.09
CA ARG A 568 -20.24 8.88 -11.35
C ARG A 568 -19.58 7.64 -11.98
N LEU A 569 -19.00 6.76 -11.17
CA LEU A 569 -18.53 5.46 -11.65
C LEU A 569 -19.68 4.63 -12.22
N CYS A 570 -20.85 4.62 -11.58
CA CYS A 570 -22.02 3.93 -12.10
C CYS A 570 -22.41 4.49 -13.49
N ALA A 571 -22.51 5.81 -13.62
CA ALA A 571 -22.78 6.45 -14.92
C ALA A 571 -21.74 6.07 -15.99
N LEU A 572 -20.45 6.06 -15.65
CA LEU A 572 -19.37 5.73 -16.59
C LEU A 572 -19.38 4.25 -17.05
N TYR A 573 -19.78 3.34 -16.17
CA TYR A 573 -19.83 1.89 -16.43
C TYR A 573 -21.24 1.39 -16.81
N GLY A 574 -22.23 2.27 -16.86
CA GLY A 574 -23.61 1.94 -17.22
C GLY A 574 -24.37 1.18 -16.13
N ALA A 575 -23.98 1.32 -14.86
CA ALA A 575 -24.70 0.77 -13.72
C ALA A 575 -25.80 1.75 -13.26
N GLU A 576 -26.87 1.20 -12.70
CA GLU A 576 -27.90 1.97 -12.00
C GLU A 576 -27.44 2.30 -10.59
N TYR A 577 -27.86 3.45 -10.08
CA TYR A 577 -27.40 3.96 -8.79
C TYR A 577 -28.58 4.44 -7.96
N GLY A 578 -28.57 4.08 -6.68
CA GLY A 578 -29.42 4.65 -5.66
C GLY A 578 -28.68 4.72 -4.35
N PHE A 579 -29.28 5.39 -3.36
CA PHE A 579 -28.62 5.55 -2.07
C PHE A 579 -29.59 5.69 -0.90
N ILE A 580 -29.07 5.43 0.30
CA ILE A 580 -29.74 5.73 1.58
C ILE A 580 -28.77 6.52 2.46
N SER A 581 -29.28 7.58 3.08
CA SER A 581 -28.58 8.38 4.07
C SER A 581 -28.74 7.78 5.46
N GLY A 582 -27.62 7.61 6.15
CA GLY A 582 -27.57 7.15 7.52
C GLY A 582 -27.21 8.25 8.52
N THR A 583 -27.64 8.09 9.76
CA THR A 583 -27.41 9.04 10.85
C THR A 583 -26.03 8.84 11.46
N ARG A 584 -25.26 9.93 11.56
CA ARG A 584 -23.95 9.93 12.21
C ARG A 584 -24.12 9.90 13.73
N LEU A 585 -23.44 8.98 14.41
CA LEU A 585 -23.69 8.72 15.84
C LEU A 585 -22.71 9.42 16.79
N ASP A 586 -21.53 9.81 16.29
CA ASP A 586 -20.51 10.51 17.08
C ASP A 586 -20.04 11.78 16.36
N PRO A 587 -20.69 12.92 16.60
CA PRO A 587 -20.31 14.20 16.00
C PRO A 587 -18.93 14.70 16.46
N ALA A 588 -18.46 14.28 17.64
CA ALA A 588 -17.21 14.76 18.25
C ALA A 588 -15.97 14.10 17.63
N SER A 589 -16.08 12.86 17.17
CA SER A 589 -15.03 12.19 16.40
C SER A 589 -14.80 12.83 15.03
N THR A 590 -13.68 12.53 14.36
CA THR A 590 -13.50 12.99 12.98
C THR A 590 -14.49 12.31 12.05
N ILE A 591 -14.89 12.99 10.97
CA ILE A 591 -15.84 12.48 9.98
C ILE A 591 -15.47 11.11 9.39
N HIS A 592 -14.18 10.77 9.33
CA HIS A 592 -13.72 9.48 8.81
C HIS A 592 -13.73 8.37 9.86
N SER A 593 -13.71 8.71 11.16
CA SER A 593 -13.74 7.76 12.27
C SER A 593 -15.14 7.53 12.85
N SER A 594 -16.09 8.43 12.60
CA SER A 594 -17.46 8.31 13.14
C SER A 594 -18.18 7.07 12.63
N SER A 595 -18.89 6.38 13.52
CA SER A 595 -19.82 5.31 13.14
C SER A 595 -21.21 5.88 12.82
N PHE A 596 -22.01 5.12 12.09
CA PHE A 596 -23.34 5.54 11.65
C PHE A 596 -24.31 4.38 11.55
N SER A 597 -25.61 4.68 11.48
CA SER A 597 -26.67 3.70 11.28
C SER A 597 -27.50 4.02 10.05
N ILE A 598 -28.09 2.99 9.43
CA ILE A 598 -29.06 3.15 8.35
C ILE A 598 -30.46 2.87 8.86
N PRO A 599 -31.47 3.73 8.57
CA PRO A 599 -32.85 3.47 8.96
C PRO A 599 -33.37 2.17 8.31
N LEU A 600 -33.79 1.19 9.12
CA LEU A 600 -34.20 -0.12 8.64
C LEU A 600 -35.45 -0.07 7.76
N GLU A 601 -36.46 0.72 8.16
CA GLU A 601 -37.70 0.89 7.38
C GLU A 601 -37.43 1.40 5.97
N LYS A 602 -36.56 2.42 5.84
CA LYS A 602 -36.13 2.94 4.53
C LYS A 602 -35.38 1.91 3.71
N PHE A 603 -34.54 1.11 4.36
CA PHE A 603 -33.80 0.04 3.69
C PHE A 603 -34.75 -1.01 3.12
N GLU A 604 -35.70 -1.49 3.92
CA GLU A 604 -36.72 -2.45 3.49
C GLU A 604 -37.59 -1.90 2.34
N GLU A 605 -38.06 -0.65 2.47
CA GLU A 605 -38.85 0.02 1.44
C GLU A 605 -38.05 0.13 0.12
N THR A 606 -36.77 0.50 0.20
CA THR A 606 -35.91 0.62 -0.99
C THR A 606 -35.73 -0.72 -1.69
N LEU A 607 -35.54 -1.80 -0.94
CA LEU A 607 -35.36 -3.14 -1.52
C LEU A 607 -36.63 -3.62 -2.22
N LEU A 608 -37.79 -3.48 -1.56
CA LEU A 608 -39.03 -4.15 -1.97
C LEU A 608 -39.90 -3.30 -2.90
N SER A 609 -39.93 -1.98 -2.69
CA SER A 609 -40.95 -1.09 -3.26
C SER A 609 -40.36 -0.08 -4.25
N SER A 610 -39.09 0.30 -4.12
CA SER A 610 -38.45 1.29 -5.01
C SER A 610 -37.89 0.71 -6.30
N GLY A 611 -38.24 -0.53 -6.65
CA GLY A 611 -37.78 -1.17 -7.89
C GLY A 611 -36.30 -1.56 -7.89
N TYR A 612 -35.62 -1.53 -6.73
CA TYR A 612 -34.24 -2.02 -6.64
C TYR A 612 -34.17 -3.51 -6.97
N LEU A 613 -35.05 -4.33 -6.38
CA LEU A 613 -35.10 -5.77 -6.67
C LEU A 613 -35.91 -6.17 -7.91
N SER A 614 -36.65 -5.24 -8.52
CA SER A 614 -37.57 -5.52 -9.64
C SER A 614 -36.88 -5.63 -10.99
#